data_AF-A0A927G3R7-F1
#
_entry.id   AF-A0A927G3R7-F1
#
_cell.length_a   1.000
_cell.length_b   1.000
_cell.length_c   1.000
_cell.angle_alpha   90.00
_cell.angle_beta   90.00
_cell.angle_gamma   90.00
#
_symmetry.space_group_name_H-M   'P 1'
#
loop_
_entity.id
_entity.type
_entity.pdbx_description
1 polymer ?
#
loop_
_entity_poly.entity_id
_entity_poly.type
_entity_poly.pdbx_seq_one_letter_code
_entity_poly.pdbx_strand_id
1 'polypeptide(L)'
;MSRQADIIKRMADKEIMIHLYLTQIMLLLVSIILAFFLFEDVESFISMWSFHPSIFYIGGSIAIGVIVVDLLLERWLPKEMLDDGGINKRMFEKLNIIHILFVCFLISFTEELLFRGILQTHFGLYIASIVFALLHIRYLYKWVLLLSVVVLSFLLGIVFENTGNLWVTIFAHFMIDAVFALKLKIEYIKSLRK
;
A
#
# COMPACT_ATOMS: atom_id res chain seq x y z
N MET A 1 11.83 -6.46 -19.40
CA MET A 1 12.04 -5.71 -18.13
C MET A 1 11.83 -4.23 -18.43
N SER A 2 11.11 -3.50 -17.58
CA SER A 2 10.91 -2.06 -17.79
C SER A 2 12.19 -1.29 -17.46
N ARG A 3 12.49 -0.24 -18.24
CA ARG A 3 13.68 0.64 -18.07
C ARG A 3 13.82 1.17 -16.64
N GLN A 4 12.70 1.35 -15.93
CA GLN A 4 12.66 1.83 -14.53
C GLN A 4 13.14 0.78 -13.52
N ALA A 5 12.82 -0.50 -13.72
CA ALA A 5 13.27 -1.57 -12.83
C ALA A 5 14.80 -1.71 -12.86
N ASP A 6 15.42 -1.52 -14.03
CA ASP A 6 16.88 -1.54 -14.19
C ASP A 6 17.57 -0.32 -13.56
N ILE A 7 16.92 0.84 -13.58
CA ILE A 7 17.40 2.05 -12.88
C ILE A 7 17.40 1.81 -11.37
N ILE A 8 16.26 1.36 -10.80
CA ILE A 8 16.13 1.12 -9.34
C ILE A 8 17.14 0.07 -8.85
N LYS A 9 17.44 -0.95 -9.66
CA LYS A 9 18.46 -1.95 -9.34
C LYS A 9 19.87 -1.36 -9.17
N ARG A 10 20.18 -0.23 -9.80
CA ARG A 10 21.49 0.44 -9.75
C ARG A 10 21.58 1.56 -8.71
N MET A 11 20.44 1.96 -8.14
CA MET A 11 20.37 3.04 -7.15
C MET A 11 20.95 2.62 -5.81
N ALA A 12 21.44 3.56 -5.01
CA ALA A 12 21.78 3.28 -3.61
C ALA A 12 20.50 3.12 -2.76
N ASP A 13 20.55 2.34 -1.68
CA ASP A 13 19.36 2.09 -0.85
C ASP A 13 18.78 3.37 -0.24
N LYS A 14 19.63 4.37 0.05
CA LYS A 14 19.21 5.70 0.48
C LYS A 14 18.36 6.42 -0.57
N GLU A 15 18.70 6.26 -1.86
CA GLU A 15 17.95 6.88 -2.95
C GLU A 15 16.57 6.23 -3.08
N ILE A 16 16.47 4.90 -2.93
CA ILE A 16 15.17 4.19 -2.91
C ILE A 16 14.24 4.79 -1.84
N MET A 17 14.76 5.03 -0.64
CA MET A 17 13.99 5.66 0.43
C MET A 17 13.61 7.10 0.12
N ILE A 18 14.51 7.89 -0.47
CA ILE A 18 14.19 9.26 -0.90
C ILE A 18 13.04 9.25 -1.90
N HIS A 19 13.08 8.39 -2.92
CA HIS A 19 12.00 8.27 -3.90
C HIS A 19 10.67 7.82 -3.28
N LEU A 20 10.71 6.93 -2.29
CA LEU A 20 9.53 6.54 -1.53
C LEU A 20 8.91 7.77 -0.84
N TYR A 21 9.70 8.52 -0.06
CA TYR A 21 9.20 9.71 0.63
C TYR A 21 8.71 10.79 -0.31
N LEU A 22 9.43 11.03 -1.42
CA LEU A 22 9.01 11.99 -2.45
C LEU A 22 7.68 11.59 -3.08
N THR A 23 7.47 10.30 -3.32
CA THR A 23 6.19 9.79 -3.84
C THR A 23 5.08 10.04 -2.82
N GLN A 24 5.28 9.74 -1.53
CA GLN A 24 4.24 9.97 -0.51
C GLN A 24 3.93 11.45 -0.30
N ILE A 25 4.93 12.33 -0.34
CA ILE A 25 4.72 13.78 -0.30
C ILE A 25 3.92 14.23 -1.52
N MET A 26 4.27 13.75 -2.73
CA MET A 26 3.55 14.09 -3.95
C MET A 26 2.08 13.63 -3.88
N LEU A 27 1.82 12.40 -3.43
CA LEU A 27 0.45 11.89 -3.27
C LEU A 27 -0.34 12.70 -2.25
N LEU A 28 0.28 13.11 -1.14
CA LEU A 28 -0.36 13.95 -0.13
C LEU A 28 -0.67 15.35 -0.69
N LEU A 29 0.26 15.97 -1.40
CA LEU A 29 0.03 17.28 -2.05
C LEU A 29 -1.09 17.20 -3.08
N VAL A 30 -1.10 16.16 -3.92
CA VAL A 30 -2.19 15.91 -4.87
C VAL A 30 -3.51 15.70 -4.14
N SER A 31 -3.52 14.95 -3.04
CA SER A 31 -4.71 14.74 -2.22
C SER A 31 -5.27 16.04 -1.68
N ILE A 32 -4.41 16.92 -1.14
CA ILE A 32 -4.80 18.23 -0.60
C ILE A 32 -5.37 19.13 -1.71
N ILE A 33 -4.68 19.20 -2.86
CA ILE A 33 -5.12 20.00 -3.99
C ILE A 33 -6.47 19.50 -4.50
N LEU A 34 -6.61 18.20 -4.73
CA LEU A 34 -7.86 17.63 -5.22
C LEU A 34 -8.99 17.76 -4.18
N ALA A 35 -8.69 17.59 -2.90
CA ALA A 35 -9.68 17.79 -1.84
C ALA A 35 -10.26 19.21 -1.87
N PHE A 36 -9.39 20.22 -2.04
CA PHE A 36 -9.81 21.62 -2.13
C PHE A 36 -10.72 21.91 -3.35
N PHE A 37 -10.54 21.21 -4.47
CA PHE A 37 -11.33 21.42 -5.69
C PHE A 37 -12.59 20.54 -5.78
N LEU A 38 -12.57 19.34 -5.19
CA LEU A 38 -13.63 18.34 -5.37
C LEU A 38 -14.65 18.33 -4.23
N PHE A 39 -14.25 18.68 -3.00
CA PHE A 39 -15.19 18.78 -1.88
C PHE A 39 -15.80 20.18 -1.83
N GLU A 40 -17.13 20.25 -1.92
CA GLU A 40 -17.87 21.52 -1.72
C GLU A 40 -17.95 21.90 -0.24
N ASP A 41 -18.03 20.89 0.64
CA ASP A 41 -18.12 21.04 2.08
C ASP A 41 -17.08 20.20 2.83
N VAL A 42 -16.54 20.78 3.91
CA VAL A 42 -15.53 20.13 4.76
C VAL A 42 -16.17 19.02 5.61
N GLU A 43 -17.48 19.09 5.86
CA GLU A 43 -18.20 18.11 6.68
C GLU A 43 -18.22 16.73 6.03
N SER A 44 -18.47 16.65 4.72
CA SER A 44 -18.39 15.41 3.93
C SER A 44 -17.01 14.79 4.05
N PHE A 45 -15.94 15.59 3.99
CA PHE A 45 -14.59 15.09 4.20
C PHE A 45 -14.37 14.56 5.63
N ILE A 46 -14.77 15.34 6.65
CA ILE A 46 -14.63 14.97 8.07
C ILE A 46 -15.45 13.72 8.40
N SER A 47 -16.61 13.53 7.79
CA SER A 47 -17.51 12.39 8.06
C SER A 47 -16.87 11.04 7.78
N MET A 48 -15.89 10.99 6.86
CA MET A 48 -15.12 9.79 6.54
C MET A 48 -14.11 9.40 7.64
N TRP A 49 -13.90 10.28 8.63
CA TRP A 49 -12.95 10.09 9.72
C TRP A 49 -13.70 9.86 11.03
N SER A 50 -14.07 8.60 11.28
CA SER A 50 -14.68 8.23 12.55
C SER A 50 -13.82 7.23 13.31
N PHE A 51 -13.43 7.56 14.54
CA PHE A 51 -12.63 6.65 15.35
C PHE A 51 -13.54 5.74 16.19
N HIS A 52 -13.67 4.49 15.75
CA HIS A 52 -14.46 3.47 16.45
C HIS A 52 -13.69 2.14 16.54
N PRO A 53 -13.96 1.30 17.57
CA PRO A 53 -13.32 -0.01 17.69
C PRO A 53 -13.48 -0.93 16.47
N SER A 54 -14.47 -0.67 15.61
CA SER A 54 -14.68 -1.35 14.32
C SER A 54 -13.50 -1.31 13.38
N ILE A 55 -12.67 -0.29 13.48
CA ILE A 55 -11.41 -0.18 12.76
C ILE A 55 -10.57 -1.44 12.98
N PHE A 56 -10.43 -1.87 14.23
CA PHE A 56 -9.52 -2.96 14.59
C PHE A 56 -10.07 -4.33 14.18
N TYR A 57 -11.36 -4.60 14.39
CA TYR A 57 -11.91 -5.92 14.05
C TYR A 57 -12.26 -6.05 12.57
N ILE A 58 -12.81 -5.03 11.91
CA ILE A 58 -13.06 -5.09 10.45
C ILE A 58 -11.73 -5.03 9.70
N GLY A 59 -10.95 -3.98 9.93
CA GLY A 59 -9.67 -3.78 9.24
C GLY A 59 -8.67 -4.90 9.53
N GLY A 60 -8.62 -5.37 10.79
CA GLY A 60 -7.79 -6.51 11.18
C GLY A 60 -8.23 -7.81 10.51
N SER A 61 -9.53 -8.09 10.41
CA SER A 61 -10.04 -9.30 9.73
C SER A 61 -9.70 -9.29 8.23
N ILE A 62 -9.84 -8.14 7.57
CA ILE A 62 -9.46 -7.97 6.16
C ILE A 62 -7.96 -8.17 5.99
N ALA A 63 -7.13 -7.54 6.83
CA ALA A 63 -5.68 -7.70 6.79
C ALA A 63 -5.26 -9.16 6.97
N ILE A 64 -5.82 -9.86 7.96
CA ILE A 64 -5.56 -11.29 8.20
C ILE A 64 -5.93 -12.12 6.97
N GLY A 65 -7.10 -11.87 6.37
CA GLY A 65 -7.53 -12.57 5.16
C GLY A 65 -6.55 -12.40 4.00
N VAL A 66 -6.11 -11.15 3.74
CA VAL A 66 -5.12 -10.84 2.69
C VAL A 66 -3.78 -11.51 2.97
N ILE A 67 -3.28 -11.43 4.21
CA ILE A 67 -2.01 -12.05 4.61
C ILE A 67 -2.07 -13.57 4.43
N VAL A 68 -3.16 -14.22 4.82
CA VAL A 68 -3.32 -15.67 4.65
C VAL A 68 -3.32 -16.05 3.17
N VAL A 69 -4.04 -15.30 2.33
CA VAL A 69 -4.06 -15.53 0.87
C VAL A 69 -2.65 -15.38 0.29
N ASP A 70 -1.92 -14.33 0.65
CA ASP A 70 -0.56 -14.11 0.18
C ASP A 70 0.40 -15.25 0.58
N LEU A 71 0.32 -15.71 1.85
CA LEU A 71 1.10 -16.87 2.31
C LEU A 71 0.75 -18.17 1.57
N LEU A 72 -0.50 -18.35 1.15
CA LEU A 72 -0.90 -19.49 0.31
C LEU A 72 -0.35 -19.36 -1.11
N LEU A 73 -0.38 -18.15 -1.68
CA LEU A 73 0.21 -17.87 -3.00
C LEU A 73 1.71 -18.15 -2.99
N GLU A 74 2.45 -17.73 -1.97
CA GLU A 74 3.87 -18.06 -1.83
C GLU A 74 4.17 -19.55 -1.71
N ARG A 75 3.23 -20.32 -1.16
CA ARG A 75 3.37 -21.77 -1.03
C ARG A 75 3.10 -22.49 -2.35
N TRP A 76 2.19 -21.98 -3.18
CA TRP A 76 1.72 -22.65 -4.39
C TRP A 76 2.36 -22.13 -5.67
N LEU A 77 2.79 -20.88 -5.71
CA LEU A 77 3.39 -20.26 -6.89
C LEU A 77 4.92 -20.30 -6.86
N PRO A 78 5.57 -20.40 -8.04
CA PRO A 78 7.01 -20.18 -8.17
C PRO A 78 7.42 -18.80 -7.64
N LYS A 79 8.55 -18.74 -6.93
CA LYS A 79 9.06 -17.51 -6.29
C LYS A 79 9.30 -16.39 -7.30
N GLU A 80 9.65 -16.74 -8.53
CA GLU A 80 9.93 -15.80 -9.62
C GLU A 80 8.69 -14.97 -10.00
N MET A 81 7.49 -15.48 -9.73
CA MET A 81 6.23 -14.79 -10.04
C MET A 81 5.87 -13.73 -8.99
N LEU A 82 6.37 -13.90 -7.77
CA LEU A 82 6.14 -13.01 -6.62
C LEU A 82 7.34 -12.08 -6.35
N ASP A 83 8.48 -12.32 -7.00
CA ASP A 83 9.65 -11.45 -6.90
C ASP A 83 9.33 -10.08 -7.49
N ASP A 84 9.47 -9.02 -6.70
CA ASP A 84 9.35 -7.62 -7.13
C ASP A 84 10.64 -7.07 -7.76
N GLY A 85 11.68 -7.91 -7.87
CA GLY A 85 13.02 -7.56 -8.33
C GLY A 85 13.98 -7.24 -7.19
N GLY A 86 13.61 -7.64 -5.95
CA GLY A 86 14.36 -7.40 -4.72
C GLY A 86 14.24 -5.98 -4.17
N ILE A 87 13.30 -5.16 -4.65
CA ILE A 87 13.22 -3.75 -4.28
C ILE A 87 12.71 -3.60 -2.84
N ASN A 88 11.61 -4.27 -2.50
CA ASN A 88 11.03 -4.27 -1.16
C ASN A 88 12.03 -4.82 -0.14
N LYS A 89 12.76 -5.88 -0.50
CA LYS A 89 13.84 -6.43 0.32
C LYS A 89 14.88 -5.35 0.62
N ARG A 90 15.46 -4.72 -0.41
CA ARG A 90 16.45 -3.64 -0.24
C ARG A 90 15.93 -2.44 0.55
N MET A 91 14.64 -2.13 0.40
CA MET A 91 13.98 -1.03 1.09
C MET A 91 13.90 -1.25 2.60
N PHE A 92 13.54 -2.46 3.05
CA PHE A 92 13.27 -2.72 4.46
C PHE A 92 14.42 -3.37 5.24
N GLU A 93 15.34 -4.07 4.59
CA GLU A 93 16.41 -4.84 5.25
C GLU A 93 17.27 -4.01 6.23
N LYS A 94 17.59 -2.78 5.84
CA LYS A 94 18.48 -1.89 6.60
C LYS A 94 17.74 -0.99 7.60
N LEU A 95 16.41 -0.96 7.56
CA LEU A 95 15.61 -0.14 8.46
C LEU A 95 15.44 -0.84 9.81
N ASN A 96 15.31 -0.04 10.88
CA ASN A 96 14.88 -0.56 12.17
C ASN A 96 13.36 -0.76 12.19
N ILE A 97 12.85 -1.55 13.13
CA ILE A 97 11.42 -1.91 13.21
C ILE A 97 10.52 -0.68 13.31
N ILE A 98 10.90 0.31 14.12
CA ILE A 98 10.11 1.54 14.31
C ILE A 98 9.99 2.30 12.99
N HIS A 99 11.10 2.39 12.25
CA HIS A 99 11.14 3.07 10.95
C HIS A 99 10.31 2.31 9.90
N ILE A 100 10.33 0.97 9.91
CA ILE A 100 9.45 0.16 9.06
C ILE A 100 7.98 0.50 9.33
N LEU A 101 7.55 0.45 10.59
CA LEU A 101 6.18 0.75 10.97
C LEU A 101 5.78 2.17 10.57
N PHE A 102 6.65 3.16 10.78
CA PHE A 102 6.40 4.54 10.35
C PHE A 102 6.22 4.65 8.84
N VAL A 103 7.09 3.99 8.06
CA VAL A 103 7.01 4.01 6.59
C VAL A 103 5.74 3.35 6.10
N CYS A 104 5.39 2.17 6.62
CA CYS A 104 4.14 1.49 6.26
C CYS A 104 2.91 2.33 6.62
N PHE A 105 2.92 2.99 7.79
CA PHE A 105 1.83 3.89 8.18
C PHE A 105 1.75 5.09 7.23
N LEU A 106 2.88 5.70 6.89
CA LEU A 106 2.91 6.82 5.96
C LEU A 106 2.33 6.43 4.61
N ILE A 107 2.79 5.32 4.01
CA ILE A 107 2.33 4.81 2.71
C ILE A 107 0.82 4.55 2.75
N SER A 108 0.37 3.73 3.69
CA SER A 108 -1.06 3.39 3.82
C SER A 108 -1.92 4.64 4.05
N PHE A 109 -1.49 5.58 4.87
CA PHE A 109 -2.23 6.82 5.11
C PHE A 109 -2.37 7.67 3.83
N THR A 110 -1.28 7.96 3.14
CA THR A 110 -1.29 8.84 1.96
C THR A 110 -1.99 8.19 0.77
N GLU A 111 -1.81 6.89 0.58
CA GLU A 111 -2.49 6.17 -0.49
C GLU A 111 -3.99 6.07 -0.22
N GLU A 112 -4.43 5.60 0.95
CA GLU A 112 -5.86 5.51 1.25
C GLU A 112 -6.54 6.88 1.22
N LEU A 113 -5.87 7.93 1.68
CA LEU A 113 -6.38 9.30 1.55
C LEU A 113 -6.66 9.65 0.09
N LEU A 114 -5.68 9.48 -0.80
CA LEU A 114 -5.85 9.83 -2.21
C LEU A 114 -6.89 8.95 -2.89
N PHE A 115 -6.76 7.62 -2.76
CA PHE A 115 -7.52 6.69 -3.57
C PHE A 115 -8.94 6.50 -3.03
N ARG A 116 -9.12 6.40 -1.71
CA ARG A 116 -10.44 6.13 -1.11
C ARG A 116 -11.08 7.46 -0.75
N GLY A 117 -10.34 8.29 -0.01
CA GLY A 117 -10.85 9.57 0.49
C GLY A 117 -11.22 10.54 -0.63
N ILE A 118 -10.40 10.62 -1.68
CA ILE A 118 -10.62 11.56 -2.78
C ILE A 118 -11.15 10.86 -4.04
N LEU A 119 -10.35 10.00 -4.68
CA LEU A 119 -10.69 9.50 -6.00
C LEU A 119 -11.94 8.62 -6.01
N GLN A 120 -12.09 7.70 -5.06
CA GLN A 120 -13.25 6.83 -5.00
C GLN A 120 -14.51 7.59 -4.62
N THR A 121 -14.43 8.53 -3.66
CA THR A 121 -15.57 9.38 -3.26
C THR A 121 -16.17 10.15 -4.43
N HIS A 122 -15.34 10.66 -5.35
CA HIS A 122 -15.80 11.50 -6.45
C HIS A 122 -15.96 10.79 -7.80
N PHE A 123 -15.16 9.75 -8.07
CA PHE A 123 -15.12 9.08 -9.38
C PHE A 123 -15.50 7.59 -9.30
N GLY A 124 -15.76 7.09 -8.10
CA GLY A 124 -16.20 5.71 -7.86
C GLY A 124 -15.09 4.67 -7.82
N LEU A 125 -15.47 3.46 -7.38
CA LEU A 125 -14.59 2.33 -7.10
C LEU A 125 -13.69 1.94 -8.29
N TYR A 126 -14.27 1.87 -9.49
CA TYR A 126 -13.56 1.39 -10.68
C TYR A 126 -12.44 2.36 -11.11
N ILE A 127 -12.73 3.67 -11.15
CA ILE A 127 -11.73 4.67 -11.56
C ILE A 127 -10.59 4.72 -10.54
N ALA A 128 -10.91 4.76 -9.24
CA ALA A 128 -9.90 4.74 -8.19
C ALA A 128 -9.01 3.49 -8.26
N SER A 129 -9.60 2.31 -8.47
CA SER A 129 -8.86 1.04 -8.53
C SER A 129 -7.98 0.92 -9.77
N ILE A 130 -8.44 1.40 -10.93
CA ILE A 130 -7.66 1.41 -12.18
C ILE A 130 -6.48 2.37 -12.04
N VAL A 131 -6.70 3.60 -11.55
CA VAL A 131 -5.62 4.58 -11.35
C VAL A 131 -4.59 4.06 -10.35
N PHE A 132 -5.04 3.42 -9.26
CA PHE A 132 -4.15 2.76 -8.30
C PHE A 132 -3.25 1.73 -8.97
N ALA A 133 -3.83 0.83 -9.77
CA ALA A 133 -3.07 -0.21 -10.47
C ALA A 133 -2.07 0.37 -11.49
N LEU A 134 -2.44 1.43 -12.20
CA LEU A 134 -1.56 2.11 -13.16
C LEU A 134 -0.38 2.80 -12.49
N LEU A 135 -0.55 3.34 -11.28
CA LEU A 135 0.53 3.94 -10.50
C LEU A 135 1.53 2.89 -9.97
N HIS A 136 1.13 1.61 -9.93
CA HIS A 136 2.01 0.47 -9.65
C HIS A 136 2.80 0.04 -10.89
N ILE A 137 3.47 0.99 -11.55
CA ILE A 137 4.19 0.81 -12.82
C ILE A 137 5.19 -0.37 -12.78
N ARG A 138 5.82 -0.60 -11.62
CA ARG A 138 6.75 -1.72 -11.39
C ARG A 138 6.10 -3.08 -11.61
N TYR A 139 4.81 -3.19 -11.32
CA TYR A 139 4.06 -4.44 -11.36
C TYR A 139 3.33 -4.65 -12.69
N LEU A 140 3.19 -3.62 -13.53
CA LEU A 140 2.51 -3.73 -14.84
C LEU A 140 3.09 -4.83 -15.75
N TYR A 141 4.35 -5.21 -15.57
CA TYR A 141 5.02 -6.27 -16.33
C TYR A 141 5.12 -7.61 -15.56
N LYS A 142 4.52 -7.70 -14.36
CA LYS A 142 4.51 -8.87 -13.48
C LYS A 142 3.07 -9.21 -13.14
N TRP A 143 2.45 -10.05 -13.97
CA TRP A 143 1.00 -10.25 -13.97
C TRP A 143 0.44 -10.67 -12.59
N VAL A 144 1.15 -11.50 -11.83
CA VAL A 144 0.71 -11.91 -10.48
C VAL A 144 0.71 -10.72 -9.53
N LEU A 145 1.81 -9.96 -9.47
CA LEU A 145 1.88 -8.76 -8.63
C LEU A 145 0.86 -7.71 -9.03
N LEU A 146 0.64 -7.53 -10.34
CA LEU A 146 -0.40 -6.65 -10.87
C LEU A 146 -1.79 -7.09 -10.41
N LEU A 147 -2.09 -8.38 -10.56
CA LEU A 147 -3.37 -8.94 -10.11
C LEU A 147 -3.56 -8.76 -8.61
N SER A 148 -2.52 -9.01 -7.80
CA SER A 148 -2.55 -8.83 -6.35
C SER A 148 -2.88 -7.38 -5.97
N VAL A 149 -2.23 -6.38 -6.58
CA VAL A 149 -2.53 -4.97 -6.27
C VAL A 149 -3.88 -4.52 -6.79
N VAL A 150 -4.34 -5.03 -7.94
CA VAL A 150 -5.70 -4.76 -8.44
C VAL A 150 -6.73 -5.32 -7.47
N VAL A 151 -6.61 -6.59 -7.10
CA VAL A 151 -7.55 -7.25 -6.17
C VAL A 151 -7.54 -6.58 -4.81
N LEU A 152 -6.37 -6.26 -4.27
CA LEU A 152 -6.25 -5.52 -3.01
C LEU A 152 -6.91 -4.15 -3.12
N SER A 153 -6.75 -3.46 -4.25
CA SER A 153 -7.32 -2.14 -4.44
C SER A 153 -8.85 -2.15 -4.43
N PHE A 154 -9.45 -3.08 -5.18
CA PHE A 154 -10.90 -3.30 -5.18
C PHE A 154 -11.41 -3.75 -3.82
N LEU A 155 -10.69 -4.64 -3.13
CA LEU A 155 -11.06 -5.11 -1.79
C LEU A 155 -11.14 -3.94 -0.80
N LEU A 156 -10.08 -3.14 -0.70
CA LEU A 156 -10.06 -1.97 0.20
C LEU A 156 -11.11 -0.93 -0.23
N GLY A 157 -11.35 -0.76 -1.53
CA GLY A 157 -12.40 0.11 -2.01
C GLY A 157 -13.80 -0.36 -1.61
N ILE A 158 -14.10 -1.65 -1.69
CA ILE A 158 -15.38 -2.23 -1.22
C ILE A 158 -15.51 -2.08 0.30
N VAL A 159 -14.42 -2.28 1.04
CA VAL A 159 -14.40 -2.05 2.49
C VAL A 159 -14.73 -0.58 2.80
N PHE A 160 -14.14 0.36 2.05
CA PHE A 160 -14.44 1.78 2.20
C PHE A 160 -15.90 2.10 1.86
N GLU A 161 -16.43 1.57 0.76
CA GLU A 161 -17.84 1.78 0.35
C GLU A 161 -18.83 1.27 1.40
N ASN A 162 -18.54 0.13 2.02
CA ASN A 162 -19.39 -0.47 3.05
C ASN A 162 -19.28 0.20 4.42
N THR A 163 -18.12 0.77 4.75
CA THR A 163 -17.86 1.33 6.10
C THR A 163 -17.92 2.85 6.15
N GLY A 164 -17.75 3.53 5.01
CA GLY A 164 -17.61 4.97 4.90
C GLY A 164 -16.43 5.54 5.70
N ASN A 165 -15.44 4.72 6.07
CA ASN A 165 -14.45 5.10 7.09
C ASN A 165 -13.00 4.82 6.65
N LEU A 166 -12.23 5.89 6.48
CA LEU A 166 -10.83 5.81 6.05
C LEU A 166 -9.93 5.11 7.06
N TRP A 167 -10.21 5.24 8.37
CA TRP A 167 -9.38 4.58 9.37
C TRP A 167 -9.44 3.04 9.24
N VAL A 168 -10.56 2.49 8.78
CA VAL A 168 -10.70 1.05 8.55
C VAL A 168 -9.76 0.59 7.44
N THR A 169 -9.72 1.29 6.30
CA THR A 169 -8.86 0.90 5.19
C THR A 169 -7.39 1.24 5.44
N ILE A 170 -7.10 2.38 6.07
CA ILE A 170 -5.74 2.75 6.50
C ILE A 170 -5.19 1.69 7.44
N PHE A 171 -5.96 1.27 8.44
CA PHE A 171 -5.51 0.24 9.38
C PHE A 171 -5.30 -1.11 8.70
N ALA A 172 -6.20 -1.54 7.82
CA ALA A 172 -6.06 -2.78 7.07
C ALA A 172 -4.79 -2.77 6.19
N HIS A 173 -4.62 -1.72 5.40
CA HIS A 173 -3.48 -1.54 4.50
C HIS A 173 -2.17 -1.46 5.29
N PHE A 174 -2.14 -0.65 6.35
CA PHE A 174 -0.99 -0.58 7.26
C PHE A 174 -0.58 -1.94 7.81
N MET A 175 -1.54 -2.75 8.27
CA MET A 175 -1.26 -4.07 8.83
C MET A 175 -0.69 -5.03 7.78
N ILE A 176 -1.24 -5.02 6.56
CA ILE A 176 -0.75 -5.83 5.44
C ILE A 176 0.71 -5.46 5.14
N ASP A 177 0.99 -4.17 4.93
CA ASP A 177 2.33 -3.67 4.63
C ASP A 177 3.32 -3.96 5.76
N ALA A 178 2.93 -3.69 7.01
CA ALA A 178 3.77 -3.90 8.16
C ALA A 178 4.15 -5.37 8.32
N VAL A 179 3.20 -6.30 8.16
CA VAL A 179 3.48 -7.74 8.29
C VAL A 179 4.45 -8.20 7.21
N PHE A 180 4.25 -7.81 5.94
CA PHE A 180 5.16 -8.17 4.87
C PHE A 180 6.55 -7.55 5.02
N ALA A 181 6.63 -6.27 5.40
CA ALA A 181 7.91 -5.61 5.63
C ALA A 181 8.69 -6.23 6.81
N LEU A 182 7.99 -6.56 7.90
CA LEU A 182 8.60 -7.21 9.07
C LEU A 182 9.05 -8.64 8.74
N LYS A 183 8.30 -9.38 7.92
CA LYS A 183 8.70 -10.70 7.45
C LYS A 183 10.03 -10.64 6.68
N LEU A 184 10.17 -9.70 5.74
CA LEU A 184 11.41 -9.47 5.00
C LEU A 184 12.58 -9.14 5.95
N LYS A 185 12.33 -8.28 6.96
CA LYS A 185 13.33 -7.95 7.97
C LYS A 185 13.77 -9.17 8.78
N ILE A 186 12.84 -10.03 9.19
CA ILE A 186 13.13 -11.25 9.94
C ILE A 186 13.95 -12.24 9.09
N GLU A 187 13.60 -12.42 7.82
CA GLU A 187 14.36 -13.28 6.90
C GLU A 187 15.80 -12.79 6.72
N TYR A 188 15.99 -11.49 6.58
CA TYR A 188 17.32 -10.89 6.53
C TYR A 188 18.14 -11.14 7.80
N ILE A 189 17.56 -10.89 8.99
CA ILE A 189 18.24 -11.16 10.27
C ILE A 189 18.63 -12.65 10.39
N LYS A 190 17.77 -13.57 9.93
CA LYS A 190 18.09 -15.01 9.91
C LYS A 190 19.23 -15.33 8.96
N SER A 191 19.33 -14.65 7.82
CA SER A 191 20.42 -14.84 6.85
C SER A 191 21.79 -14.40 7.37
N LEU A 192 21.84 -13.38 8.24
CA LEU A 192 23.08 -12.92 8.90
C LEU A 192 23.60 -13.86 10.00
N ARG A 193 22.76 -14.78 10.47
CA ARG A 193 23.10 -15.77 11.52
C ARG A 193 23.56 -17.12 10.97
N LYS A 194 23.48 -17.31 9.65
CA LYS A 194 23.97 -18.50 8.95
C LYS A 194 25.37 -18.25 8.42
#